data_AF-A0AAU3FUD5-F1
#
_entry.id   AF-A0AAU3FUD5-F1
#
_cell.length_a   1.000
_cell.length_b   1.000
_cell.length_c   1.000
_cell.angle_alpha   90.00
_cell.angle_beta   90.00
_cell.angle_gamma   90.00
#
_symmetry.space_group_name_H-M   'P 1'
#
loop_
_entity.id
_entity.type
_entity.pdbx_description
1 polymer ?
#
loop_
_entity_poly.entity_id
_entity_poly.type
_entity_poly.pdbx_seq_one_letter_code
_entity_poly.pdbx_strand_id
1 'polypeptide(L)'
;MNTTTEYGSVDIAVELPEGAEMPDRPFYTVADLAEIGARVQGVGSMRKETISQHLFESRAEIRRKSGKVEAGKYVSDPFPAPDDYVGKAPWWAKPRESEIVAWFKRHPRRQVGDGIGGRRAKDS
;
A
#
# COMPACT_ATOMS: atom_id res chain seq x y z
N MET A 1 -3.58 29.30 -9.25
CA MET A 1 -2.41 29.02 -10.11
C MET A 1 -2.07 27.56 -9.88
N ASN A 2 -2.25 26.70 -10.90
CA ASN A 2 -1.97 25.27 -10.77
C ASN A 2 -0.50 25.04 -11.11
N THR A 3 0.31 24.71 -10.11
CA THR A 3 1.73 24.45 -10.29
C THR A 3 1.90 22.97 -10.63
N THR A 4 1.99 22.66 -11.92
CA THR A 4 2.34 21.33 -12.42
C THR A 4 3.86 21.23 -12.46
N THR A 5 4.47 20.47 -11.54
CA THR A 5 5.89 20.12 -11.59
C THR A 5 6.02 18.68 -12.06
N GLU A 6 6.63 18.48 -13.23
CA GLU A 6 6.92 17.16 -13.81
C GLU A 6 8.01 16.44 -13.00
N TYR A 7 7.77 15.19 -12.58
CA TYR A 7 8.82 14.34 -12.01
C TYR A 7 8.64 12.87 -12.44
N GLY A 8 9.50 12.43 -13.36
CA GLY A 8 9.93 11.03 -13.51
C GLY A 8 8.88 9.96 -13.82
N SER A 9 8.64 9.77 -15.12
CA SER A 9 8.22 8.52 -15.79
C SER A 9 6.81 7.97 -15.65
N VAL A 10 5.89 8.65 -14.97
CA VAL A 10 4.46 8.49 -15.27
C VAL A 10 3.73 9.76 -14.87
N ASP A 11 2.98 10.36 -15.80
CA ASP A 11 2.07 11.48 -15.57
C ASP A 11 0.95 11.07 -14.59
N ILE A 12 1.25 10.97 -13.30
CA ILE A 12 0.24 10.79 -12.26
C ILE A 12 -0.06 12.18 -11.72
N ALA A 13 -1.06 12.83 -12.31
CA ALA A 13 -1.67 14.01 -11.73
C ALA A 13 -2.26 13.61 -10.36
N VAL A 14 -1.56 13.96 -9.28
CA VAL A 14 -2.13 13.88 -7.93
C VAL A 14 -2.97 15.14 -7.76
N GLU A 15 -4.30 15.01 -7.71
CA GLU A 15 -5.18 16.12 -7.35
C GLU A 15 -4.93 16.48 -5.89
N LEU A 16 -4.17 17.56 -5.67
CA LEU A 16 -3.90 18.10 -4.35
C LEU A 16 -5.02 19.07 -3.94
N PRO A 17 -5.50 19.01 -2.68
CA PRO A 17 -6.37 20.06 -2.18
C PRO A 17 -5.62 21.39 -2.14
N GLU A 18 -6.36 22.49 -2.33
CA GLU A 18 -5.83 23.85 -2.36
C GLU A 18 -5.05 24.16 -1.07
N GLY A 19 -3.76 24.48 -1.19
CA GLY A 19 -2.86 24.76 -0.07
C GLY A 19 -2.06 23.57 0.48
N ALA A 20 -2.15 22.38 -0.13
CA ALA A 20 -1.28 21.27 0.24
C ALA A 20 0.13 21.47 -0.34
N GLU A 21 1.12 21.66 0.53
CA GLU A 21 2.52 21.76 0.12
C GLU A 21 3.07 20.37 -0.21
N MET A 22 3.68 20.27 -1.38
CA MET A 22 4.39 19.06 -1.79
C MET A 22 5.62 18.85 -0.91
N PRO A 23 5.98 17.59 -0.58
CA PRO A 23 7.18 17.32 0.18
C PRO A 23 8.40 17.90 -0.54
N ASP A 24 9.29 18.52 0.23
CA ASP A 24 10.58 19.06 -0.22
C ASP A 24 11.59 17.98 -0.65
N ARG A 25 11.22 16.71 -0.46
CA ARG A 25 12.06 15.54 -0.68
C ARG A 25 11.40 14.54 -1.64
N PRO A 26 12.17 13.73 -2.37
CA PRO A 26 11.62 12.66 -3.19
C PRO A 26 10.80 11.69 -2.34
N PHE A 27 9.58 11.40 -2.78
CA PHE A 27 8.65 10.52 -2.08
C PHE A 27 8.02 9.47 -2.99
N TYR A 28 7.37 8.50 -2.36
CA TYR A 28 6.50 7.49 -2.94
C TYR A 28 5.06 7.74 -2.52
N THR A 29 4.16 7.53 -3.46
CA THR A 29 2.71 7.47 -3.25
C THR A 29 2.27 6.02 -3.08
N VAL A 30 1.00 5.83 -2.74
CA VAL A 30 0.34 4.52 -2.77
C VAL A 30 0.47 3.82 -4.13
N ALA A 31 0.52 4.57 -5.24
CA ALA A 31 0.71 3.98 -6.58
C ALA A 31 2.10 3.37 -6.72
N ASP A 32 3.13 4.14 -6.35
CA ASP A 32 4.52 3.68 -6.41
C ASP A 32 4.76 2.47 -5.50
N LEU A 33 4.16 2.47 -4.30
CA LEU A 33 4.24 1.33 -3.39
C LEU A 33 3.59 0.07 -3.97
N ALA A 34 2.50 0.22 -4.72
CA ALA A 34 1.87 -0.91 -5.40
C ALA A 34 2.78 -1.46 -6.50
N GLU A 35 3.46 -0.62 -7.26
CA GLU A 35 4.44 -1.05 -8.27
C GLU A 35 5.64 -1.76 -7.63
N ILE A 36 6.19 -1.21 -6.54
CA ILE A 36 7.25 -1.85 -5.76
C ILE A 36 6.79 -3.22 -5.26
N GLY A 37 5.59 -3.30 -4.68
CA GLY A 37 5.01 -4.55 -4.20
C GLY A 37 4.82 -5.58 -5.30
N ALA A 38 4.32 -5.15 -6.47
CA ALA A 38 4.14 -6.02 -7.64
C ALA A 38 5.47 -6.62 -8.11
N ARG A 39 6.50 -5.76 -8.23
CA ARG A 39 7.86 -6.14 -8.60
C ARG A 39 8.48 -7.12 -7.59
N VAL A 40 8.36 -6.84 -6.29
CA VAL A 40 8.94 -7.69 -5.22
C VAL A 40 8.25 -9.05 -5.15
N GLN A 41 6.95 -9.10 -5.38
CA GLN A 41 6.15 -10.33 -5.27
C GLN A 41 6.01 -11.10 -6.60
N GLY A 42 6.57 -10.57 -7.69
CA GLY A 42 6.53 -11.21 -9.01
C GLY A 42 5.13 -11.29 -9.63
N VAL A 43 4.24 -10.34 -9.31
CA VAL A 43 2.89 -10.27 -9.88
C VAL A 43 2.81 -9.19 -10.95
N GLY A 44 2.01 -9.40 -11.99
CA GLY A 44 1.91 -8.46 -13.12
C GLY A 44 1.37 -7.07 -12.75
N SER A 45 0.58 -6.96 -11.68
CA SER A 45 0.19 -5.68 -11.09
C SER A 45 -0.31 -5.86 -9.66
N MET A 46 -0.20 -4.81 -8.87
CA MET A 46 -0.83 -4.69 -7.55
C MET A 46 -1.74 -3.47 -7.56
N ARG A 47 -2.93 -3.61 -6.97
CA ARG A 47 -3.88 -2.49 -6.89
C ARG A 47 -3.54 -1.56 -5.73
N LYS A 48 -3.74 -0.26 -5.91
CA LYS A 48 -3.54 0.79 -4.88
C LYS A 48 -4.27 0.47 -3.58
N GLU A 49 -5.48 -0.08 -3.67
CA GLU A 49 -6.30 -0.48 -2.51
C GLU A 49 -5.63 -1.57 -1.66
N THR A 50 -4.70 -2.36 -2.23
CA THR A 50 -3.91 -3.32 -1.45
C THR A 50 -3.06 -2.61 -0.42
N ILE A 51 -2.41 -1.51 -0.79
CA ILE A 51 -1.54 -0.75 0.13
C ILE A 51 -2.40 -0.13 1.24
N SER A 52 -3.53 0.46 0.88
CA SER A 52 -4.51 0.96 1.86
C SER A 52 -5.00 -0.14 2.81
N GLN A 53 -5.21 -1.36 2.28
CA GLN A 53 -5.58 -2.52 3.09
C GLN A 53 -4.45 -2.95 4.02
N HIS A 54 -3.20 -2.96 3.57
CA HIS A 54 -2.04 -3.29 4.42
C HIS A 54 -1.89 -2.29 5.56
N LEU A 55 -2.03 -0.98 5.29
CA LEU A 55 -2.05 0.06 6.32
C LEU A 55 -3.20 -0.14 7.31
N PHE A 56 -4.41 -0.43 6.82
CA PHE A 56 -5.57 -0.70 7.67
C PHE A 56 -5.35 -1.94 8.55
N GLU A 57 -4.85 -3.03 7.96
CA GLU A 57 -4.58 -4.29 8.64
C GLU A 57 -3.33 -4.25 9.54
N SER A 58 -2.56 -3.16 9.53
CA SER A 58 -1.44 -2.96 10.46
C SER A 58 -1.85 -2.29 11.77
N ARG A 59 -3.12 -1.87 11.89
CA ARG A 59 -3.62 -1.19 13.10
C ARG A 59 -3.83 -2.18 14.25
N ALA A 60 -3.56 -1.70 15.46
CA ALA A 60 -3.82 -2.45 16.70
C ALA A 60 -5.30 -2.82 16.85
N GLU A 61 -6.19 -1.95 16.38
CA GLU A 61 -7.62 -2.14 16.43
C GLU A 61 -8.27 -1.76 15.09
N ILE A 62 -9.04 -2.69 14.52
CA ILE A 62 -9.85 -2.47 13.33
C ILE A 62 -11.32 -2.78 13.65
N ARG A 63 -12.19 -1.85 13.27
CA ARG A 63 -13.64 -2.05 13.34
C ARG A 63 -14.15 -2.53 11.99
N ARG A 64 -14.62 -3.78 11.94
CA ARG A 64 -15.23 -4.35 10.72
C ARG A 64 -16.63 -3.78 10.52
N LYS A 65 -17.16 -3.91 9.30
CA LYS A 65 -18.54 -3.52 8.97
C LYS A 65 -19.59 -4.25 9.84
N SER A 66 -19.26 -5.43 10.36
CA SER A 66 -20.09 -6.18 11.30
C SER A 66 -20.16 -5.57 12.70
N GLY A 67 -19.41 -4.49 12.97
CA GLY A 67 -19.30 -3.88 14.30
C GLY A 67 -18.29 -4.57 15.22
N LYS A 68 -17.77 -5.74 14.82
CA LYS A 68 -16.73 -6.45 15.57
C LYS A 68 -15.42 -5.66 15.54
N VAL A 69 -14.81 -5.55 16.70
CA VAL A 69 -13.48 -5.01 16.93
C VAL A 69 -12.49 -6.16 17.00
N GLU A 70 -11.44 -6.11 16.20
CA GLU A 70 -10.36 -7.10 16.22
C GLU A 70 -9.02 -6.47 15.88
N ALA A 71 -7.92 -7.17 16.19
CA ALA A 71 -6.60 -6.74 15.77
C ALA A 71 -6.40 -6.90 14.26
N GLY A 72 -5.63 -5.98 13.67
CA GLY A 72 -5.24 -6.07 12.27
C GLY A 72 -4.35 -7.29 12.00
N LYS A 73 -4.44 -7.84 10.77
CA LYS A 73 -3.67 -9.00 10.33
C LYS A 73 -2.15 -8.83 10.48
N TYR A 74 -1.65 -7.63 10.29
CA TYR A 74 -0.23 -7.28 10.31
C TYR A 74 0.18 -6.54 11.57
N VAL A 75 -0.63 -6.54 12.64
CA VAL A 75 -0.32 -5.80 13.88
C VAL A 75 1.04 -6.17 14.49
N SER A 76 1.48 -7.42 14.33
CA SER A 76 2.75 -7.92 14.88
C SER A 76 3.97 -7.61 14.02
N ASP A 77 3.78 -7.26 12.74
CA ASP A 77 4.83 -6.80 11.81
C ASP A 77 4.17 -5.79 10.83
N PRO A 78 3.91 -4.57 11.31
CA PRO A 78 3.09 -3.60 10.60
C PRO A 78 3.74 -3.14 9.30
N PHE A 79 2.91 -2.84 8.31
CA PHE A 79 3.33 -2.17 7.09
C PHE A 79 3.96 -0.81 7.45
N PRO A 80 5.05 -0.40 6.79
CA PRO A 80 5.70 0.88 7.04
C PRO A 80 4.69 2.03 7.02
N ALA A 81 4.58 2.73 8.16
CA ALA A 81 3.70 3.89 8.28
C ALA A 81 4.16 5.01 7.34
N PRO A 82 3.22 5.81 6.78
CA PRO A 82 3.58 6.96 5.96
C PRO A 82 4.38 7.97 6.78
N ASP A 83 5.27 8.70 6.11
CA ASP A 83 6.06 9.75 6.75
C ASP A 83 5.18 10.98 7.03
N ASP A 84 4.32 11.35 6.08
CA ASP A 84 3.29 12.37 6.27
C ASP A 84 2.19 12.24 5.19
N TYR A 85 1.32 13.25 5.08
CA TYR A 85 0.22 13.32 4.14
C TYR A 85 0.28 14.61 3.33
N VAL A 86 0.08 14.51 2.02
CA VAL A 86 -0.24 15.67 1.18
C VAL A 86 -1.76 15.76 1.08
N GLY A 87 -2.35 16.62 1.91
CA GLY A 87 -3.80 16.65 2.12
C GLY A 87 -4.30 15.34 2.74
N LYS A 88 -4.95 14.48 1.95
CA LYS A 88 -5.43 13.14 2.39
C LYS A 88 -4.59 11.99 1.83
N ALA A 89 -3.63 12.27 0.95
CA ALA A 89 -2.82 11.26 0.30
C ALA A 89 -1.57 10.98 1.14
N PRO A 90 -1.39 9.76 1.67
CA PRO A 90 -0.17 9.40 2.40
C PRO A 90 1.02 9.34 1.45
N TRP A 91 2.20 9.71 1.94
CA TRP A 91 3.46 9.57 1.23
C TRP A 91 4.57 8.98 2.11
N TRP A 92 5.58 8.42 1.44
CA TRP A 92 6.77 7.82 2.07
C TRP A 92 8.04 8.39 1.46
N ALA A 93 9.06 8.69 2.25
CA ALA A 93 10.35 9.14 1.72
C ALA A 93 11.03 8.02 0.92
N LYS A 94 11.56 8.34 -0.26
CA LYS A 94 12.24 7.34 -1.13
C LYS A 94 13.35 6.52 -0.43
N PRO A 95 14.18 7.10 0.48
CA PRO A 95 15.19 6.32 1.21
C PRO A 95 14.65 5.14 2.03
N ARG A 96 13.34 5.10 2.33
CA ARG A 96 12.67 3.98 3.02
C ARG A 96 12.31 2.81 2.10
N GLU A 97 12.68 2.85 0.82
CA GLU A 97 12.40 1.76 -0.13
C GLU A 97 12.85 0.39 0.39
N SER A 98 14.02 0.32 1.03
CA SER A 98 14.58 -0.93 1.55
C SER A 98 13.69 -1.56 2.65
N GLU A 99 13.09 -0.72 3.51
CA GLU A 99 12.14 -1.13 4.55
C GLU A 99 10.84 -1.67 3.92
N ILE A 100 10.30 -0.95 2.94
CA ILE A 100 9.09 -1.32 2.20
C ILE A 100 9.30 -2.65 1.46
N VAL A 101 10.41 -2.77 0.75
CA VAL A 101 10.79 -4.00 0.04
C VAL A 101 10.97 -5.17 1.01
N ALA A 102 11.63 -4.93 2.15
CA ALA A 102 11.82 -5.95 3.16
C ALA A 102 10.47 -6.43 3.73
N TRP A 103 9.52 -5.52 3.96
CA TRP A 103 8.18 -5.89 4.39
C TRP A 103 7.47 -6.77 3.36
N PHE A 104 7.48 -6.38 2.07
CA PHE A 104 6.86 -7.19 1.01
C PHE A 104 7.48 -8.58 0.85
N LYS A 105 8.79 -8.72 1.11
CA LYS A 105 9.48 -10.02 1.13
C LYS A 105 9.06 -10.90 2.30
N ARG A 106 8.80 -10.32 3.48
CA ARG A 106 8.29 -11.05 4.66
C ARG A 106 6.82 -11.44 4.52
N HIS A 107 6.05 -10.66 3.77
CA HIS A 107 4.61 -10.85 3.54
C HIS A 107 4.28 -11.14 2.08
N PRO A 108 4.73 -12.28 1.52
CA PRO A 108 4.41 -12.62 0.13
C PRO A 108 2.90 -12.81 -0.03
N ARG A 109 2.35 -12.36 -1.17
CA ARG A 109 1.00 -12.75 -1.56
C ARG A 109 0.99 -14.23 -1.93
N ARG A 110 -0.12 -14.90 -1.60
CA ARG A 110 -0.36 -16.27 -2.05
C ARG A 110 -0.32 -16.32 -3.57
N GLN A 111 0.53 -17.18 -4.11
CA GLN A 111 0.62 -17.43 -5.54
C GLN A 111 -0.49 -18.40 -5.98
N VAL A 112 -0.83 -18.33 -7.26
CA VAL A 112 -1.69 -19.35 -7.88
C VAL A 112 -0.92 -20.67 -7.84
N GLY A 113 -1.30 -21.57 -6.93
CA GLY A 113 -0.59 -22.84 -6.69
C GLY A 113 -0.25 -23.13 -5.23
N ASP A 114 -0.37 -22.17 -4.31
CA ASP A 114 -0.06 -22.33 -2.86
C ASP A 114 -1.03 -23.23 -2.08
N GLY A 115 -1.79 -24.09 -2.76
CA GLY A 115 -2.42 -25.28 -2.17
C GLY A 115 -3.59 -25.06 -1.20
N ILE A 116 -3.99 -23.84 -0.84
CA ILE A 116 -5.14 -23.60 0.05
C ILE A 116 -6.00 -22.46 -0.48
N GLY A 117 -7.14 -22.80 -1.10
CA GLY A 117 -8.17 -21.83 -1.45
C GLY A 117 -9.00 -22.07 -2.72
N GLY A 118 -9.07 -23.28 -3.26
CA GLY A 118 -10.16 -23.65 -4.17
C GLY A 118 -11.19 -24.46 -3.39
N ARG A 119 -12.45 -24.03 -3.35
CA ARG A 119 -13.57 -24.79 -2.77
C ARG A 119 -13.43 -26.28 -3.14
N ARG A 120 -13.58 -27.20 -2.18
CA ARG A 120 -14.06 -28.54 -2.55
C ARG A 120 -15.37 -28.30 -3.31
N ALA A 121 -15.37 -28.62 -4.60
CA ALA A 121 -16.61 -28.80 -5.32
C ALA A 121 -17.43 -29.80 -4.51
N LYS A 122 -18.64 -29.39 -4.14
CA LYS A 122 -19.62 -30.29 -3.55
C LYS A 122 -20.10 -31.18 -4.69
N ASP A 123 -19.37 -32.25 -4.95
CA ASP A 123 -19.87 -33.37 -5.72
C ASP A 123 -20.62 -34.30 -4.76
N SER A 124 -21.85 -34.63 -5.15
CA SER A 124 -22.82 -35.54 -4.53
C SER A 124 -23.72 -34.99 -3.42
#